data_AF-A0A1X9LJU6-F1
#
_entry.id   AF-A0A1X9LJU6-F1
#
_cell.length_a   1.000
_cell.length_b   1.000
_cell.length_c   1.000
_cell.angle_alpha   90.00
_cell.angle_beta   90.00
_cell.angle_gamma   90.00
#
_symmetry.space_group_name_H-M   'P 1'
#
loop_
_entity.id
_entity.type
_entity.pdbx_description
1 polymer ?
#
loop_
_entity_poly.entity_id
_entity_poly.type
_entity_poly.pdbx_seq_one_letter_code
_entity_poly.pdbx_strand_id
1 'polypeptide(L)'
;MSKKKDLEKLGFDPIKLVHDLGLQSKHAYIAGFASIGLTFVAWLASRGKKDDRAQSDRWGIFVGHWAPTFFAIGIALKQEER
;
A
#
# COMPACT_ATOMS: atom_id res chain seq x y z
N MET A 1 30.58 -10.57 12.05
CA MET A 1 29.81 -9.80 11.04
C MET A 1 29.29 -10.68 9.90
N SER A 2 30.03 -11.72 9.45
CA SER A 2 29.58 -12.68 8.41
C SER A 2 28.28 -13.43 8.78
N LYS A 3 28.23 -14.04 9.97
CA LYS A 3 27.09 -14.88 10.39
C LYS A 3 25.73 -14.16 10.39
N LYS A 4 25.67 -12.83 10.59
CA LYS A 4 24.41 -12.07 10.55
C LYS A 4 23.83 -11.98 9.13
N LYS A 5 24.69 -11.72 8.12
CA LYS A 5 24.30 -11.72 6.70
C LYS A 5 23.92 -13.11 6.21
N ASP A 6 24.58 -14.15 6.72
CA ASP A 6 24.26 -15.54 6.40
C ASP A 6 22.91 -15.97 7.02
N LEU A 7 22.57 -15.45 8.20
CA LEU A 7 21.26 -15.64 8.84
C LEU A 7 20.13 -14.84 8.16
N GLU A 8 20.40 -13.62 7.69
CA GLU A 8 19.46 -12.86 6.85
C GLU A 8 19.14 -13.59 5.53
N LYS A 9 20.12 -14.27 4.92
CA LYS A 9 19.91 -15.12 3.74
C LYS A 9 19.13 -16.41 3.99
N LEU A 10 19.06 -16.87 5.23
CA LEU A 10 18.27 -18.03 5.65
C LEU A 10 16.82 -17.66 6.02
N GLY A 11 16.56 -16.37 6.24
CA GLY A 11 15.24 -15.83 6.48
C GLY A 11 14.51 -15.52 5.17
N PHE A 12 13.22 -15.86 5.13
CA PHE A 12 12.36 -15.42 4.04
C PHE A 12 12.25 -13.89 4.06
N ASP A 13 12.76 -13.22 3.01
CA ASP A 13 12.61 -11.78 2.82
C ASP A 13 11.39 -11.51 1.91
N PRO A 14 10.25 -11.09 2.47
CA PRO A 14 9.04 -10.84 1.70
C PRO A 14 9.19 -9.65 0.75
N ILE A 15 9.97 -8.62 1.09
CA ILE A 15 10.13 -7.43 0.26
C ILE A 15 10.97 -7.77 -0.97
N LYS A 16 12.03 -8.54 -0.75
CA LYS A 16 12.87 -9.03 -1.83
C LYS A 16 12.12 -9.97 -2.79
N LEU A 17 11.32 -10.90 -2.26
CA LEU A 17 10.48 -11.76 -3.11
C LEU A 17 9.52 -10.93 -3.96
N VAL A 18 8.87 -9.94 -3.37
CA VAL A 18 7.92 -9.06 -4.08
C VAL A 18 8.66 -8.24 -5.15
N HIS A 19 9.84 -7.72 -4.85
CA HIS A 19 10.69 -7.02 -5.80
C HIS A 19 11.12 -7.92 -6.97
N ASP A 20 11.55 -9.16 -6.69
CA ASP A 20 11.97 -10.14 -7.70
C ASP A 20 10.81 -10.59 -8.61
N LEU A 21 9.57 -10.51 -8.13
CA LEU A 21 8.35 -10.69 -8.93
C LEU A 21 8.04 -9.48 -9.85
N GLY A 22 8.86 -8.43 -9.80
CA GLY A 22 8.75 -7.23 -10.64
C GLY A 22 7.97 -6.08 -10.03
N LEU A 23 7.56 -6.17 -8.76
CA LEU A 23 6.89 -5.05 -8.08
C LEU A 23 7.91 -3.99 -7.65
N GLN A 24 7.92 -2.89 -8.39
CA GLN A 24 8.71 -1.70 -8.05
C GLN A 24 8.01 -0.78 -7.05
N SER A 25 8.79 0.05 -6.37
CA SER A 25 8.33 1.10 -5.44
C SER A 25 7.29 2.03 -6.05
N LYS A 26 7.42 2.33 -7.36
CA LYS A 26 6.45 3.14 -8.13
C LYS A 26 5.03 2.55 -8.08
N HIS A 27 4.88 1.23 -8.21
CA HIS A 27 3.56 0.59 -8.18
C HIS A 27 2.90 0.75 -6.80
N ALA A 28 3.67 0.60 -5.73
CA ALA A 28 3.20 0.80 -4.37
C ALA A 28 2.79 2.26 -4.13
N TYR A 29 3.57 3.24 -4.62
CA TYR A 29 3.15 4.65 -4.54
C TYR A 29 1.88 4.94 -5.33
N ILE A 30 1.73 4.40 -6.54
CA ILE A 30 0.51 4.54 -7.33
C ILE A 30 -0.70 3.95 -6.58
N ALA A 31 -0.55 2.75 -5.99
CA ALA A 31 -1.61 2.13 -5.20
C ALA A 31 -2.00 2.97 -3.96
N GLY A 32 -1.01 3.59 -3.31
CA GLY A 32 -1.25 4.49 -2.19
C GLY A 32 -2.04 5.74 -2.59
N PHE A 33 -1.65 6.41 -3.68
CA PHE A 33 -2.41 7.54 -4.22
C PHE A 33 -3.79 7.14 -4.75
N ALA A 34 -3.92 5.98 -5.38
CA ALA A 34 -5.20 5.45 -5.84
C ALA A 34 -6.17 5.23 -4.68
N SER A 35 -5.66 4.75 -3.53
CA SER A 35 -6.45 4.55 -2.31
C SER A 35 -7.01 5.87 -1.75
N ILE A 36 -6.19 6.93 -1.76
CA ILE A 36 -6.63 8.29 -1.38
C ILE A 36 -7.71 8.78 -2.36
N GLY A 37 -7.46 8.65 -3.67
CA GLY A 37 -8.40 9.06 -4.71
C GLY A 37 -9.74 8.34 -4.62
N LEU A 38 -9.73 7.02 -4.45
CA LEU A 38 -10.94 6.19 -4.29
C LEU A 38 -11.76 6.64 -3.07
N THR A 39 -11.10 6.94 -1.96
CA THR A 39 -11.77 7.44 -0.75
C THR A 39 -12.45 8.78 -1.01
N PHE A 40 -11.76 9.70 -1.69
CA PHE A 40 -12.31 11.00 -2.02
C PHE A 40 -13.48 10.91 -3.01
N VAL A 41 -13.37 10.07 -4.04
CA VAL A 41 -14.45 9.81 -5.01
C VAL A 41 -15.66 9.17 -4.33
N ALA A 42 -15.46 8.20 -3.43
CA ALA A 42 -16.54 7.56 -2.69
C ALA A 42 -17.28 8.57 -1.79
N TRP A 43 -16.54 9.44 -1.10
CA TRP A 43 -17.12 10.53 -0.32
C TRP A 43 -17.91 11.52 -1.18
N LEU A 44 -17.36 11.95 -2.31
CA LEU A 44 -18.05 12.82 -3.25
C LEU A 44 -19.33 12.19 -3.80
N ALA A 45 -19.29 10.90 -4.16
CA ALA A 45 -20.46 10.17 -4.64
C ALA A 45 -21.55 10.05 -3.56
N SER A 46 -21.16 9.90 -2.29
CA SER A 46 -22.08 9.86 -1.15
C SER A 46 -22.85 11.18 -0.96
N ARG A 47 -22.23 12.34 -1.25
CA ARG A 47 -22.87 13.65 -1.14
C ARG A 47 -24.07 13.82 -2.08
N GLY A 48 -24.08 13.13 -3.22
CA GLY A 48 -25.15 13.21 -4.22
C GLY A 48 -26.31 12.24 -4.00
N LYS A 49 -26.19 11.26 -3.10
CA LYS A 49 -27.22 10.25 -2.83
C LYS A 49 -27.89 10.49 -1.47
N LYS A 50 -29.19 10.16 -1.39
CA LYS A 50 -29.96 10.14 -0.12
C LYS A 50 -29.82 8.82 0.65
N ASP A 51 -29.13 7.84 0.06
CA ASP A 51 -28.96 6.49 0.61
C ASP A 51 -27.97 6.46 1.77
N ASP A 52 -27.86 5.30 2.44
CA ASP A 52 -27.18 5.13 3.73
C ASP A 52 -25.69 5.57 3.74
N ARG A 53 -25.47 6.84 4.06
CA ARG A 53 -24.15 7.50 4.16
C ARG A 53 -23.20 6.74 5.10
N ALA A 54 -23.75 6.04 6.10
CA ALA A 54 -22.96 5.26 7.02
C ALA A 54 -22.17 4.13 6.33
N GLN A 55 -22.67 3.57 5.23
CA GLN A 55 -21.98 2.52 4.48
C GLN A 55 -20.85 3.09 3.60
N SER A 56 -21.07 4.23 2.94
CA SER A 56 -20.04 4.87 2.09
C SER A 56 -18.84 5.35 2.91
N ASP A 57 -19.10 5.90 4.09
CA ASP A 57 -18.04 6.45 4.95
C ASP A 57 -17.14 5.34 5.51
N ARG A 58 -17.73 4.19 5.88
CA ARG A 58 -16.98 3.00 6.33
C ARG A 58 -16.09 2.44 5.21
N TRP A 59 -16.62 2.34 3.99
CA TRP A 59 -15.86 1.89 2.83
C TRP A 59 -14.74 2.88 2.47
N GLY A 60 -15.03 4.19 2.48
CA GLY A 60 -14.03 5.22 2.24
C GLY A 60 -12.88 5.17 3.25
N ILE A 61 -13.18 5.08 4.55
CA ILE A 61 -12.16 4.95 5.60
C ILE A 61 -11.34 3.66 5.42
N PHE A 62 -12.00 2.54 5.09
CA PHE A 62 -11.32 1.27 4.85
C PHE A 62 -10.36 1.36 3.66
N VAL A 63 -10.79 1.94 2.54
CA VAL A 63 -9.91 2.08 1.36
C VAL A 63 -8.77 3.07 1.65
N GLY A 64 -9.06 4.18 2.31
CA GLY A 64 -8.08 5.24 2.60
C GLY A 64 -6.94 4.77 3.50
N HIS A 65 -7.18 3.86 4.43
CA HIS A 65 -6.14 3.35 5.32
C HIS A 65 -5.07 2.52 4.60
N TRP A 66 -5.32 2.03 3.39
CA TRP A 66 -4.31 1.25 2.65
C TRP A 66 -3.19 2.15 2.11
N ALA A 67 -3.43 3.47 2.01
CA ALA A 67 -2.43 4.42 1.56
C ALA A 67 -1.12 4.39 2.38
N PRO A 68 -1.13 4.53 3.71
CA PRO A 68 0.09 4.42 4.51
C PRO A 68 0.77 3.06 4.38
N THR A 69 0.01 1.96 4.26
CA THR A 69 0.56 0.62 4.05
C THR A 69 1.33 0.53 2.73
N PHE A 70 0.70 0.97 1.63
CA PHE A 70 1.35 0.97 0.32
C PHE A 70 2.56 1.90 0.27
N PHE A 71 2.52 3.04 0.95
CA PHE A 71 3.68 3.93 1.03
C PHE A 71 4.83 3.32 1.84
N ALA A 72 4.54 2.63 2.96
CA ALA A 72 5.56 1.92 3.73
C ALA A 72 6.22 0.80 2.91
N ILE A 73 5.42 0.01 2.18
CA ILE A 73 5.93 -1.01 1.24
C ILE A 73 6.76 -0.36 0.13
N GLY A 74 6.31 0.77 -0.42
CA GLY A 74 7.05 1.50 -1.45
C GLY A 74 8.40 2.02 -0.95
N ILE A 75 8.49 2.46 0.31
CA ILE A 75 9.75 2.86 0.93
C ILE A 75 10.69 1.65 1.08
N ALA A 76 10.17 0.51 1.55
CA ALA A 76 10.95 -0.72 1.67
C ALA A 76 11.45 -1.24 0.31
N LEU A 77 10.59 -1.30 -0.70
CA LEU A 77 10.98 -1.67 -2.07
C LEU A 77 12.04 -0.73 -2.63
N LYS A 78 11.94 0.58 -2.35
CA LYS A 78 12.93 1.57 -2.78
C LYS A 78 14.29 1.40 -2.10
N GLN A 79 14.36 0.66 -0.98
CA GLN A 79 15.64 0.29 -0.36
C GLN A 79 16.29 -0.90 -1.06
N GLU A 80 15.51 -1.86 -1.56
CA GLU A 80 16.00 -3.00 -2.37
C GLU A 80 16.37 -2.59 -3.81
N GLU A 81 15.74 -1.54 -4.35
CA GLU A 81 16.05 -1.00 -5.69
C GLU A 81 17.40 -0.25 -5.77
N ARG A 82 18.06 0.02 -4.64
CA ARG A 82 19.32 0.79 -4.56
C ARG A 82 20.55 -0.11 -4.53
#